data_AF-A0A9P8M6W5-F1
#
_entry.id   AF-A0A9P8M6W5-F1
#
_cell.length_a   1.000
_cell.length_b   1.000
_cell.length_c   1.000
_cell.angle_alpha   90.00
_cell.angle_beta   90.00
_cell.angle_gamma   90.00
#
_symmetry.space_group_name_H-M   'P 1'
#
loop_
_entity.id
_entity.type
_entity.pdbx_description
1 polymer ?
#
loop_
_entity_poly.entity_id
_entity_poly.type
_entity_poly.pdbx_seq_one_letter_code
_entity_poly.pdbx_strand_id
1 'polypeptide(L)'
;MAAFFTLHWKKDSGPLSPTNWIVYVVSKIHGHYYPLSVWCEENPSELHAGRQDDSWRGRGLISSCLRTVSIFSNPNHRRAIQNELNMAKSFYQNPEHLLQPTFQLPHPSKSHPTSTQDDHVSVRRAEMTQHYPFPFISTCLLLGASSYLPSYHYNFFAQWQAMPLSLAYFDQELAYDIVFIDITDQIRVGYGIVAFAAYDMLWLENDPELDWDAWGPDFGPQKMELEDDRQRVALSCPDYITKFRYEKAENMERFYVTCPELKLLEKVPVVDARVFNEALRSILPEMLRYSSTPGVLGQLLGLAFDGCEHLDMVDFKSLSAEAVDAALDTKELGGVKEISLSAKMLNTTGTSNNTPANLADTLAQCSNIENIYVMCEPELGRDRRLAKQRQSIDFLAELLSKM
;
A
#
# COMPACT_ATOMS: atom_id res chain seq x y z
N MET A 1 3.86 -28.87 42.10
CA MET A 1 3.94 -27.43 41.79
C MET A 1 3.20 -27.25 40.49
N ALA A 2 2.03 -26.59 40.49
CA ALA A 2 1.33 -26.27 39.24
C ALA A 2 2.12 -25.16 38.54
N ALA A 3 2.45 -25.35 37.27
CA ALA A 3 3.05 -24.31 36.45
C ALA A 3 2.05 -23.15 36.33
N PHE A 4 2.49 -21.92 36.58
CA PHE A 4 1.67 -20.73 36.32
C PHE A 4 1.57 -20.58 34.80
N PHE A 5 0.36 -20.77 34.27
CA PHE A 5 0.06 -20.46 32.87
C PHE A 5 -0.24 -18.96 32.74
N THR A 6 0.36 -18.32 31.73
CA THR A 6 0.11 -16.92 31.40
C THR A 6 -0.83 -16.84 30.21
N LEU A 7 -1.93 -16.12 30.38
CA LEU A 7 -2.90 -15.83 29.32
C LEU A 7 -2.22 -15.14 28.15
N HIS A 8 -2.43 -15.62 26.92
CA HIS A 8 -1.85 -15.02 25.73
C HIS A 8 -2.64 -15.37 24.46
N TRP A 9 -2.41 -14.57 23.42
CA TRP A 9 -2.88 -14.84 22.07
C TRP A 9 -1.95 -15.84 21.39
N LYS A 10 -2.53 -16.85 20.73
CA LYS A 10 -1.79 -17.86 19.96
C LYS A 10 -2.36 -17.97 18.54
N LYS A 11 -1.48 -18.13 17.56
CA LYS A 11 -1.86 -18.44 16.17
C LYS A 11 -2.51 -19.81 16.10
N ASP A 12 -3.73 -19.87 15.57
CA ASP A 12 -4.50 -21.10 15.35
C ASP A 12 -4.43 -21.60 13.92
N SER A 13 -4.25 -20.67 12.97
CA SER A 13 -4.19 -20.97 11.54
C SER A 13 -2.76 -20.95 10.98
N GLY A 14 -2.60 -21.53 9.79
CA GLY A 14 -1.52 -21.15 8.89
C GLY A 14 -1.68 -19.70 8.38
N PRO A 15 -0.70 -19.18 7.63
CA PRO A 15 -0.83 -17.87 7.00
C PRO A 15 -2.02 -17.86 6.04
N LEU A 16 -2.97 -16.97 6.29
CA LEU A 16 -4.14 -16.73 5.44
C LEU A 16 -3.78 -15.67 4.42
N SER A 17 -4.13 -15.93 3.16
CA SER A 17 -3.92 -15.02 2.06
C SER A 17 -5.02 -13.96 1.98
N PRO A 18 -4.71 -12.79 1.38
CA PRO A 18 -5.72 -11.80 1.05
C PRO A 18 -6.78 -12.39 0.13
N THR A 19 -7.96 -11.79 0.20
CA THR A 19 -9.13 -12.17 -0.58
C THR A 19 -9.41 -11.20 -1.72
N ASN A 20 -8.87 -9.98 -1.63
CA ASN A 20 -9.02 -8.91 -2.60
C ASN A 20 -7.65 -8.37 -3.01
N TRP A 21 -7.58 -7.82 -4.23
CA TRP A 21 -6.32 -7.38 -4.84
C TRP A 21 -6.45 -5.99 -5.43
N ILE A 22 -5.41 -5.18 -5.26
CA ILE A 22 -5.27 -3.92 -5.99
C ILE A 22 -4.09 -4.07 -6.93
N VAL A 23 -4.29 -3.77 -8.21
CA VAL A 23 -3.26 -3.85 -9.22
C VAL A 23 -2.94 -2.44 -9.73
N TYR A 24 -1.69 -2.03 -9.54
CA TYR A 24 -1.14 -0.79 -10.04
C TYR A 24 -0.26 -1.07 -11.26
N VAL A 25 -0.52 -0.36 -12.36
CA VAL A 25 0.48 -0.19 -13.42
C VAL A 25 1.20 1.12 -13.15
N VAL A 26 2.52 1.08 -13.09
CA VAL A 26 3.37 2.23 -12.75
C VAL A 26 4.46 2.46 -13.80
N SER A 27 4.95 3.69 -13.89
CA SER A 27 6.14 4.02 -14.68
C SER A 27 6.94 5.13 -14.03
N LYS A 28 8.25 5.12 -14.24
CA LYS A 28 9.13 6.23 -13.87
C LYS A 28 8.94 7.40 -14.81
N ILE A 29 8.49 8.53 -14.26
CA ILE A 29 8.24 9.79 -14.95
C ILE A 29 8.96 10.88 -14.16
N HIS A 30 9.81 11.67 -14.83
CA HIS A 30 10.65 12.70 -14.18
C HIS A 30 11.45 12.23 -12.96
N GLY A 31 11.85 10.95 -12.94
CA GLY A 31 12.66 10.40 -11.84
C GLY A 31 11.87 9.76 -10.71
N HIS A 32 10.53 9.79 -10.73
CA HIS A 32 9.67 9.18 -9.72
C HIS A 32 8.69 8.19 -10.35
N TYR A 33 8.30 7.16 -9.61
CA TYR A 33 7.23 6.26 -10.05
C TYR A 33 5.87 6.91 -9.86
N TYR A 34 5.04 6.84 -10.90
CA TYR A 34 3.65 7.28 -10.85
C TYR A 34 2.72 6.17 -11.34
N PRO A 35 1.51 6.05 -10.74
CA PRO A 35 0.48 5.16 -11.24
C PRO A 35 -0.03 5.62 -12.61
N LEU A 36 -0.40 4.68 -13.48
CA LEU A 36 -0.96 4.93 -14.80
C LEU A 36 -2.30 4.23 -14.98
N SER A 37 -2.54 3.20 -14.18
CA SER A 37 -3.85 2.60 -14.02
C SER A 37 -3.90 1.88 -12.69
N VAL A 38 -5.05 1.92 -12.03
CA VAL A 38 -5.29 1.23 -10.77
C VAL A 38 -6.62 0.51 -10.88
N TRP A 39 -6.62 -0.78 -10.57
CA TRP A 39 -7.82 -1.60 -10.57
C TRP A 39 -7.89 -2.41 -9.28
N CYS A 40 -9.09 -2.56 -8.76
CA CYS A 40 -9.37 -3.36 -7.58
C CYS A 40 -10.21 -4.57 -7.98
N GLU A 41 -9.80 -5.74 -7.52
CA GLU A 41 -10.59 -6.96 -7.55
C GLU A 41 -11.30 -7.12 -6.21
N GLU A 42 -12.63 -7.07 -6.24
CA GLU A 42 -13.45 -7.42 -5.09
C GLU A 42 -14.00 -8.84 -5.26
N ASN A 43 -13.65 -9.71 -4.32
CA ASN A 43 -14.22 -11.04 -4.22
C ASN A 43 -15.43 -10.98 -3.27
N PRO A 44 -16.68 -11.10 -3.78
CA PRO A 44 -17.88 -10.96 -2.95
C PRO A 44 -18.08 -12.11 -1.94
N SER A 45 -17.19 -13.10 -1.90
CA SER A 45 -17.41 -14.39 -1.22
C SER A 45 -17.03 -14.42 0.26
N GLU A 46 -16.63 -13.30 0.86
CA GLU A 46 -15.95 -13.31 2.18
C GLU A 46 -16.80 -13.60 3.42
N LEU A 47 -18.12 -13.75 3.34
CA LEU A 47 -18.89 -14.01 4.57
C LEU A 47 -18.86 -15.47 5.05
N HIS A 48 -18.37 -16.42 4.25
CA HIS A 48 -18.32 -17.84 4.64
C HIS A 48 -17.06 -18.58 4.18
N ALA A 49 -15.87 -18.00 4.34
CA ALA A 49 -14.60 -18.75 4.28
C ALA A 49 -14.38 -19.64 5.52
N GLY A 50 -15.44 -20.32 5.96
CA GLY A 50 -15.31 -21.48 6.83
C GLY A 50 -14.85 -22.67 6.00
N ARG A 51 -13.55 -22.84 5.86
CA ARG A 51 -12.86 -24.12 5.59
C ARG A 51 -12.89 -24.79 4.20
N GLN A 52 -13.53 -24.31 3.13
CA GLN A 52 -13.67 -25.23 1.98
C GLN A 52 -13.68 -24.75 0.52
N ASP A 53 -13.20 -23.56 0.19
CA ASP A 53 -12.85 -23.32 -1.21
C ASP A 53 -11.58 -22.48 -1.40
N ASP A 54 -10.47 -23.12 -1.03
CA ASP A 54 -9.10 -22.73 -1.36
C ASP A 54 -8.84 -22.62 -2.88
N SER A 55 -9.82 -22.82 -3.77
CA SER A 55 -9.59 -23.06 -5.22
C SER A 55 -8.82 -21.97 -5.97
N TRP A 56 -8.58 -20.82 -5.34
CA TRP A 56 -7.82 -19.72 -5.92
C TRP A 56 -6.36 -19.60 -5.46
N ARG A 57 -5.84 -20.45 -4.54
CA ARG A 57 -4.45 -20.56 -3.96
C ARG A 57 -3.32 -19.77 -4.67
N GLY A 58 -3.42 -18.46 -4.78
CA GLY A 58 -2.60 -17.64 -5.66
C GLY A 58 -2.69 -17.91 -7.18
N ARG A 59 -3.41 -18.93 -7.67
CA ARG A 59 -3.44 -19.29 -9.10
C ARG A 59 -4.04 -18.20 -9.97
N GLY A 60 -5.21 -17.66 -9.56
CA GLY A 60 -5.86 -16.57 -10.27
C GLY A 60 -4.92 -15.36 -10.39
N LEU A 61 -4.30 -14.99 -9.27
CA LEU A 61 -3.29 -13.93 -9.20
C LEU A 61 -2.09 -14.19 -10.13
N ILE A 62 -1.51 -15.39 -10.12
CA ILE A 62 -0.38 -15.77 -10.97
C ILE A 62 -0.76 -15.64 -12.45
N SER A 63 -1.91 -16.18 -12.84
CA SER A 63 -2.40 -16.06 -14.21
C SER A 63 -2.63 -14.59 -14.59
N SER A 64 -3.19 -13.78 -13.70
CA SER A 64 -3.38 -12.35 -13.90
C SER A 64 -2.05 -11.60 -14.06
N CYS A 65 -1.06 -11.89 -13.22
CA CYS A 65 0.29 -11.32 -13.33
C CYS A 65 0.92 -11.67 -14.69
N LEU A 66 0.92 -12.95 -15.08
CA LEU A 66 1.53 -13.38 -16.34
C LEU A 66 0.85 -12.74 -17.55
N ARG A 67 -0.48 -12.73 -17.61
CA ARG A 67 -1.21 -12.12 -18.73
C ARG A 67 -0.92 -10.63 -18.82
N THR A 68 -0.95 -9.94 -17.69
CA THR A 68 -0.70 -8.48 -17.63
C THR A 68 0.71 -8.16 -18.10
N VAL A 69 1.73 -8.84 -17.56
CA VAL A 69 3.13 -8.69 -18.01
C VAL A 69 3.27 -9.01 -19.50
N SER A 70 2.63 -10.08 -19.98
CA SER A 70 2.68 -10.50 -21.39
C SER A 70 2.07 -9.46 -22.32
N ILE A 71 0.94 -8.86 -21.93
CA ILE A 71 0.28 -7.78 -22.69
C ILE A 71 1.22 -6.56 -22.78
N PHE A 72 1.79 -6.11 -21.66
CA PHE A 72 2.67 -4.93 -21.66
C PHE A 72 4.02 -5.18 -22.34
N SER A 73 4.52 -6.42 -22.29
CA SER A 73 5.78 -6.80 -22.96
C SER A 73 5.63 -6.98 -24.48
N ASN A 74 4.41 -7.03 -25.00
CA ASN A 74 4.16 -7.29 -26.41
C ASN A 74 4.68 -6.14 -27.30
N PRO A 75 5.59 -6.41 -28.26
CA PRO A 75 6.13 -5.40 -29.15
C PRO A 75 5.08 -4.59 -29.92
N ASN A 76 3.92 -5.17 -30.22
CA ASN A 76 2.85 -4.51 -30.96
C ASN A 76 2.15 -3.42 -30.15
N HIS A 77 2.23 -3.48 -28.82
CA HIS A 77 1.60 -2.51 -27.92
C HIS A 77 2.52 -1.34 -27.59
N ARG A 78 3.84 -1.46 -27.86
CA ARG A 78 4.87 -0.49 -27.46
C ARG A 78 4.57 0.93 -27.90
N ARG A 79 4.12 1.11 -29.15
CA ARG A 79 3.81 2.44 -29.69
C ARG A 79 2.67 3.12 -28.92
N ALA A 80 1.62 2.36 -28.59
CA ALA A 80 0.49 2.88 -27.83
C ALA A 80 0.90 3.21 -26.39
N ILE A 81 1.62 2.30 -25.72
CA ILE A 81 2.16 2.53 -24.37
C ILE A 81 3.05 3.76 -24.35
N GLN A 82 3.99 3.90 -25.30
CA GLN A 82 4.91 5.04 -25.34
C GLN A 82 4.19 6.38 -25.55
N ASN A 83 3.10 6.39 -26.32
CA ASN A 83 2.29 7.59 -26.49
C ASN A 83 1.64 7.98 -25.15
N GLU A 84 1.07 7.03 -24.42
CA GLU A 84 0.47 7.31 -23.10
C GLU A 84 1.52 7.69 -22.05
N LEU A 85 2.70 7.08 -22.06
CA LEU A 85 3.82 7.51 -21.22
C LEU A 85 4.27 8.94 -21.51
N ASN A 86 4.24 9.36 -22.79
CA ASN A 86 4.53 10.74 -23.16
C ASN A 86 3.44 11.71 -22.70
N MET A 87 2.16 11.32 -22.79
CA MET A 87 1.06 12.10 -22.19
C MET A 87 1.18 12.17 -20.67
N ALA A 88 1.63 11.09 -20.03
CA ALA A 88 1.80 11.01 -18.59
C ALA A 88 2.85 12.01 -18.07
N LYS A 89 3.90 12.29 -18.86
CA LYS A 89 4.88 13.35 -18.54
C LYS A 89 4.18 14.71 -18.39
N SER A 90 3.35 15.11 -19.35
CA SER A 90 2.61 16.38 -19.23
C SER A 90 1.52 16.32 -18.17
N PHE A 91 0.86 15.17 -18.01
CA PHE A 91 -0.20 14.99 -17.02
C PHE A 91 0.32 15.20 -15.60
N TYR A 92 1.43 14.57 -15.23
CA TYR A 92 2.04 14.67 -13.91
C TYR A 92 2.84 15.94 -13.67
N GLN A 93 3.06 16.77 -14.70
CA GLN A 93 3.57 18.13 -14.52
C GLN A 93 2.48 19.10 -14.07
N ASN A 94 1.19 18.79 -14.32
CA ASN A 94 0.09 19.64 -13.91
C ASN A 94 -0.34 19.29 -12.47
N PRO A 95 -0.17 20.20 -11.50
CA PRO A 95 -0.61 19.96 -10.13
C PRO A 95 -2.10 19.62 -10.04
N GLU A 96 -2.94 20.18 -10.91
CA GLU A 96 -4.39 19.95 -10.88
C GLU A 96 -4.80 18.50 -11.17
N HIS A 97 -3.99 17.76 -11.91
CA HIS A 97 -4.24 16.35 -12.18
C HIS A 97 -3.83 15.43 -11.02
N LEU A 98 -2.97 15.94 -10.14
CA LEU A 98 -2.66 15.32 -8.85
C LEU A 98 -3.77 15.61 -7.83
N LEU A 99 -4.52 16.72 -7.95
CA LEU A 99 -5.63 17.13 -7.05
C LEU A 99 -6.88 16.22 -7.02
N GLN A 100 -6.81 14.97 -7.50
CA GLN A 100 -7.97 14.08 -7.38
C GLN A 100 -8.16 13.64 -5.92
N PRO A 101 -9.41 13.61 -5.40
CA PRO A 101 -9.66 13.19 -4.02
C PRO A 101 -9.03 11.83 -3.72
N THR A 102 -8.34 11.72 -2.59
CA THR A 102 -7.84 10.44 -2.11
C THR A 102 -9.03 9.54 -1.82
N PHE A 103 -9.09 8.39 -2.50
CA PHE A 103 -10.11 7.40 -2.26
C PHE A 103 -9.61 6.44 -1.19
N GLN A 104 -10.34 6.31 -0.08
CA GLN A 104 -10.12 5.21 0.85
C GLN A 104 -10.67 3.94 0.24
N LEU A 105 -9.98 2.81 0.45
CA LEU A 105 -10.45 1.52 -0.01
C LEU A 105 -11.88 1.27 0.51
N PRO A 106 -12.77 0.74 -0.33
CA PRO A 106 -14.09 0.34 0.14
C PRO A 106 -13.90 -0.68 1.27
N HIS A 107 -14.56 -0.47 2.41
CA HIS A 107 -14.66 -1.53 3.39
C HIS A 107 -15.40 -2.71 2.74
N PRO A 108 -14.85 -3.95 2.80
CA PRO A 108 -15.54 -5.11 2.29
C PRO A 108 -16.96 -5.14 2.87
N SER A 109 -17.97 -5.17 2.01
CA SER A 109 -19.35 -5.04 2.48
C SER A 109 -19.67 -6.20 3.43
N LYS A 110 -20.01 -5.90 4.68
CA LYS A 110 -20.53 -6.88 5.66
C LYS A 110 -22.00 -7.25 5.34
N SER A 111 -22.32 -7.52 4.08
CA SER A 111 -23.71 -7.76 3.67
C SER A 111 -24.14 -9.20 4.03
N HIS A 112 -24.83 -9.34 5.17
CA HIS A 112 -25.46 -10.58 5.61
C HIS A 112 -26.26 -11.26 4.47
N PRO A 113 -26.16 -12.60 4.26
CA PRO A 113 -26.82 -13.27 3.14
C PRO A 113 -28.34 -13.40 3.27
N THR A 114 -28.94 -12.94 4.35
CA THR A 114 -30.38 -13.13 4.65
C THR A 114 -31.24 -11.91 4.35
N SER A 115 -30.68 -10.80 3.88
CA SER A 115 -31.50 -9.68 3.40
C SER A 115 -31.98 -9.96 1.98
N THR A 116 -33.08 -10.70 1.87
CA THR A 116 -33.92 -10.63 0.68
C THR A 116 -34.33 -9.18 0.47
N GLN A 117 -33.85 -8.59 -0.62
CA GLN A 117 -34.36 -7.36 -1.22
C GLN A 117 -34.04 -6.06 -0.44
N ASP A 118 -33.43 -5.11 -1.16
CA ASP A 118 -33.33 -3.67 -0.89
C ASP A 118 -32.13 -3.03 -0.15
N ASP A 119 -31.28 -3.74 0.58
CA ASP A 119 -30.03 -3.13 1.11
C ASP A 119 -28.83 -3.37 0.19
N HIS A 120 -28.96 -2.94 -1.07
CA HIS A 120 -27.79 -2.63 -1.88
C HIS A 120 -27.13 -1.39 -1.26
N VAL A 121 -26.25 -1.59 -0.28
CA VAL A 121 -25.09 -0.70 -0.12
C VAL A 121 -24.19 -0.99 -1.33
N SER A 122 -24.67 -0.59 -2.50
CA SER A 122 -23.79 -0.19 -3.56
C SER A 122 -22.84 0.79 -2.90
N VAL A 123 -21.55 0.42 -2.81
CA VAL A 123 -20.48 1.41 -2.97
C VAL A 123 -21.04 2.34 -4.02
N ARG A 124 -21.36 3.58 -3.61
CA ARG A 124 -22.04 4.51 -4.50
C ARG A 124 -21.33 4.32 -5.83
N ARG A 125 -22.09 3.97 -6.87
CA ARG A 125 -21.72 4.32 -8.24
C ARG A 125 -21.55 5.84 -8.16
N ALA A 126 -20.43 6.29 -7.59
CA ALA A 126 -19.86 7.57 -7.88
C ALA A 126 -19.84 7.52 -9.38
N GLU A 127 -20.62 8.41 -9.96
CA GLU A 127 -20.86 8.53 -11.38
C GLU A 127 -19.49 8.61 -12.04
N MET A 128 -18.89 7.45 -12.35
CA MET A 128 -17.60 7.31 -12.98
C MET A 128 -17.85 7.59 -14.46
N THR A 129 -18.17 8.85 -14.74
CA THR A 129 -17.75 9.52 -15.98
C THR A 129 -16.24 9.81 -15.91
N GLN A 130 -15.47 8.97 -15.19
CA GLN A 130 -14.04 9.11 -15.01
C GLN A 130 -13.37 8.91 -16.36
N HIS A 131 -12.85 10.00 -16.90
CA HIS A 131 -11.84 9.97 -17.94
C HIS A 131 -10.65 9.18 -17.41
N TYR A 132 -10.41 7.98 -17.95
CA TYR A 132 -9.15 7.28 -17.76
C TYR A 132 -8.06 8.10 -18.46
N PRO A 133 -7.10 8.71 -17.75
CA PRO A 133 -6.09 9.55 -18.39
C PRO A 133 -5.24 8.77 -19.40
N PHE A 134 -5.13 7.46 -19.17
CA PHE A 134 -4.34 6.50 -19.94
C PHE A 134 -5.23 5.30 -20.33
N PRO A 135 -6.15 5.46 -21.31
CA PRO A 135 -7.16 4.46 -21.62
C PRO A 135 -6.60 3.16 -22.18
N PHE A 136 -5.52 3.20 -22.98
CA PHE A 136 -4.88 2.00 -23.52
C PHE A 136 -4.21 1.18 -22.42
N ILE A 137 -3.44 1.82 -21.54
CA ILE A 137 -2.80 1.17 -20.38
C ILE A 137 -3.88 0.60 -19.45
N SER A 138 -4.94 1.35 -19.19
CA SER A 138 -6.06 0.88 -18.34
C SER A 138 -6.79 -0.31 -18.94
N THR A 139 -6.99 -0.32 -20.27
CA THR A 139 -7.59 -1.45 -20.98
C THR A 139 -6.68 -2.67 -20.94
N CYS A 140 -5.37 -2.49 -21.13
CA CYS A 140 -4.39 -3.57 -21.04
C CYS A 140 -4.39 -4.20 -19.65
N LEU A 141 -4.43 -3.37 -18.60
CA LEU A 141 -4.52 -3.85 -17.22
C LEU A 141 -5.82 -4.63 -17.00
N LEU A 142 -6.98 -4.06 -17.35
CA LEU A 142 -8.26 -4.76 -17.23
C LEU A 142 -8.23 -6.13 -17.92
N LEU A 143 -7.75 -6.20 -19.16
CA LEU A 143 -7.69 -7.46 -19.93
C LEU A 143 -6.71 -8.48 -19.34
N GLY A 144 -5.60 -8.02 -18.75
CA GLY A 144 -4.63 -8.89 -18.11
C GLY A 144 -5.13 -9.41 -16.77
N ALA A 145 -5.62 -8.50 -15.94
CA ALA A 145 -6.01 -8.73 -14.56
C ALA A 145 -7.35 -9.47 -14.44
N SER A 146 -8.33 -9.14 -15.29
CA SER A 146 -9.59 -9.89 -15.32
C SER A 146 -9.34 -11.33 -15.76
N SER A 147 -9.69 -12.27 -14.87
CA SER A 147 -9.59 -13.68 -15.16
C SER A 147 -10.87 -14.16 -15.85
N TYR A 148 -10.80 -14.42 -17.15
CA TYR A 148 -11.70 -15.39 -17.77
C TYR A 148 -10.98 -16.74 -17.76
N LEU A 149 -11.30 -17.59 -16.77
CA LEU A 149 -10.90 -18.99 -16.77
C LEU A 149 -12.09 -19.82 -17.27
N PRO A 150 -12.11 -20.25 -18.55
CA PRO A 150 -13.24 -20.98 -19.11
C PRO A 150 -13.44 -22.38 -18.51
N SER A 151 -12.48 -22.87 -17.72
CA SER A 151 -12.39 -24.27 -17.27
C SER A 151 -13.05 -24.55 -15.92
N TYR A 152 -13.60 -23.56 -15.23
CA TYR A 152 -14.22 -23.76 -13.91
C TYR A 152 -15.71 -23.41 -13.95
N HIS A 153 -16.55 -24.39 -13.65
CA HIS A 153 -18.02 -24.30 -13.66
C HIS A 153 -18.63 -23.36 -12.60
N TYR A 154 -17.80 -22.66 -11.83
CA TYR A 154 -18.24 -21.66 -10.87
C TYR A 154 -18.04 -20.26 -11.47
N ASN A 155 -19.14 -19.65 -11.88
CA ASN A 155 -19.26 -18.27 -12.34
C ASN A 155 -19.07 -17.28 -11.17
N PHE A 156 -17.96 -17.35 -10.44
CA PHE A 156 -17.56 -16.25 -9.57
C PHE A 156 -16.87 -15.20 -10.42
N PHE A 157 -17.67 -14.25 -10.91
CA PHE A 157 -17.16 -13.03 -11.52
C PHE A 157 -16.59 -12.18 -10.39
N ALA A 158 -15.28 -12.29 -10.14
CA ALA A 158 -14.60 -11.29 -9.35
C ALA A 158 -14.88 -9.91 -9.97
N GLN A 159 -15.34 -8.97 -9.16
CA GLN A 159 -15.76 -7.67 -9.67
C GLN A 159 -14.53 -6.78 -9.76
N TRP A 160 -14.10 -6.52 -11.00
CA TRP A 160 -12.99 -5.61 -11.28
C TRP A 160 -13.54 -4.19 -11.39
N GLN A 161 -13.10 -3.33 -10.48
CA GLN A 161 -13.45 -1.92 -10.45
C GLN A 161 -12.21 -1.07 -10.74
N ALA A 162 -12.34 -0.13 -11.67
CA ALA A 162 -11.28 0.84 -11.88
C ALA A 162 -11.24 1.83 -10.71
N MET A 163 -10.03 2.17 -10.27
CA MET A 163 -9.80 3.03 -9.12
C MET A 163 -9.07 4.31 -9.54
N PRO A 164 -9.24 5.41 -8.79
CA PRO A 164 -8.48 6.63 -9.01
C PRO A 164 -6.97 6.37 -8.95
N LEU A 165 -6.19 7.11 -9.74
CA LEU A 165 -4.72 7.04 -9.69
C LEU A 165 -4.17 7.49 -8.33
N SER A 166 -4.95 8.23 -7.55
CA SER A 166 -4.66 8.66 -6.19
C SER A 166 -5.05 7.63 -5.10
N LEU A 167 -5.50 6.43 -5.47
CA LEU A 167 -5.83 5.39 -4.50
C LEU A 167 -4.59 5.04 -3.68
N ALA A 168 -4.72 5.16 -2.36
CA ALA A 168 -3.70 4.77 -1.43
C ALA A 168 -4.04 3.45 -0.76
N TYR A 169 -3.01 2.65 -0.54
CA TYR A 169 -3.09 1.41 0.20
C TYR A 169 -2.51 1.59 1.60
N PHE A 170 -3.12 0.91 2.57
CA PHE A 170 -2.70 0.92 3.96
C PHE A 170 -2.43 -0.51 4.43
N ASP A 171 -1.27 -0.75 5.04
CA ASP A 171 -0.84 -2.08 5.52
C ASP A 171 -1.66 -2.63 6.71
N GLN A 172 -2.74 -1.95 7.09
CA GLN A 172 -3.67 -2.39 8.13
C GLN A 172 -4.92 -3.05 7.56
N GLU A 173 -5.09 -2.99 6.23
CA GLU A 173 -6.24 -3.55 5.55
C GLU A 173 -6.08 -5.07 5.41
N LEU A 174 -6.74 -5.82 6.28
CA LEU A 174 -6.72 -7.29 6.30
C LEU A 174 -7.19 -7.94 4.98
N ALA A 175 -8.01 -7.23 4.21
CA ALA A 175 -8.72 -7.79 3.07
C ALA A 175 -7.99 -7.60 1.74
N TYR A 176 -7.02 -6.67 1.67
CA TYR A 176 -6.40 -6.25 0.42
C TYR A 176 -4.89 -6.44 0.45
N ASP A 177 -4.35 -6.91 -0.66
CA ASP A 177 -2.92 -6.85 -0.97
C ASP A 177 -2.71 -6.23 -2.36
N ILE A 178 -1.45 -5.99 -2.73
CA ILE A 178 -1.12 -5.19 -3.92
C ILE A 178 -0.23 -5.95 -4.89
N VAL A 179 -0.50 -5.71 -6.18
CA VAL A 179 0.39 -6.06 -7.29
C VAL A 179 0.85 -4.78 -7.99
N PHE A 180 2.14 -4.67 -8.24
CA PHE A 180 2.74 -3.64 -9.10
C PHE A 180 3.16 -4.24 -10.42
N ILE A 181 2.93 -3.50 -11.51
CA ILE A 181 3.43 -3.78 -12.84
C ILE A 181 4.23 -2.57 -13.30
N ASP A 182 5.55 -2.69 -13.35
CA ASP A 182 6.44 -1.61 -13.82
C ASP A 182 6.59 -1.70 -15.34
N ILE A 183 6.13 -0.65 -16.03
CA ILE A 183 6.23 -0.51 -17.49
C ILE A 183 7.19 0.59 -17.93
N THR A 184 8.09 1.03 -17.04
CA THR A 184 9.12 2.04 -17.32
C THR A 184 9.95 1.66 -18.54
N ASP A 185 10.41 0.40 -18.59
CA ASP A 185 11.08 -0.18 -19.74
C ASP A 185 10.19 -1.28 -20.35
N GLN A 186 9.63 -1.00 -21.52
CA GLN A 186 8.74 -1.93 -22.24
C GLN A 186 9.45 -3.18 -22.76
N ILE A 187 10.79 -3.24 -22.70
CA ILE A 187 11.57 -4.46 -22.98
C ILE A 187 11.72 -5.29 -21.70
N ARG A 188 11.67 -4.65 -20.53
CA ARG A 188 11.89 -5.26 -19.22
C ARG A 188 10.74 -4.93 -18.27
N VAL A 189 9.51 -5.26 -18.69
CA VAL A 189 8.34 -5.14 -17.83
C VAL A 189 8.54 -6.04 -16.62
N GLY A 190 8.41 -5.45 -15.43
CA GLY A 190 8.53 -6.15 -14.16
C GLY A 190 7.20 -6.22 -13.42
N TYR A 191 7.12 -7.10 -12.43
CA TYR A 191 6.00 -7.14 -11.49
C TYR A 191 6.48 -7.32 -10.06
N GLY A 192 5.63 -7.09 -9.07
CA GLY A 192 5.91 -7.46 -7.69
C GLY A 192 4.64 -7.53 -6.88
N ILE A 193 4.60 -8.48 -5.95
CA ILE A 193 3.46 -8.68 -5.06
C ILE A 193 3.86 -8.20 -3.67
N VAL A 194 3.13 -7.23 -3.13
CA VAL A 194 3.26 -6.82 -1.73
C VAL A 194 2.06 -7.40 -1.01
N ALA A 195 2.33 -8.37 -0.14
CA ALA A 195 1.30 -9.16 0.51
C ALA A 195 1.63 -9.45 1.97
N PHE A 196 0.64 -9.36 2.85
CA PHE A 196 0.79 -9.61 4.28
C PHE A 196 -0.04 -10.79 4.73
N ALA A 197 0.57 -11.70 5.50
CA ALA A 197 -0.18 -12.83 6.03
C ALA A 197 -1.10 -12.39 7.18
N ALA A 198 -2.37 -12.80 7.11
CA ALA A 198 -3.28 -12.76 8.24
C ALA A 198 -3.27 -14.09 9.00
N TYR A 199 -3.58 -14.07 10.29
CA TYR A 199 -3.69 -15.26 11.13
C TYR A 199 -4.94 -15.18 11.98
N ASP A 200 -5.62 -16.32 12.12
CA ASP A 200 -6.59 -16.50 13.18
C ASP A 200 -5.84 -16.61 14.51
N MET A 201 -6.14 -15.69 15.42
CA MET A 201 -5.59 -15.65 16.76
C MET A 201 -6.65 -16.14 17.74
N LEU A 202 -6.29 -17.14 18.54
CA LEU A 202 -7.08 -17.63 19.66
C LEU A 202 -6.54 -17.09 20.97
N TRP A 203 -7.45 -16.61 21.82
CA TRP A 203 -7.13 -16.34 23.21
C TRP A 203 -7.11 -17.64 24.01
N LEU A 204 -5.95 -17.97 24.60
CA LEU A 204 -5.82 -19.16 25.43
C LEU A 204 -5.89 -18.79 26.91
N GLU A 205 -6.90 -19.35 27.58
CA GLU A 205 -7.10 -19.17 29.01
C GLU A 205 -6.36 -20.21 29.87
N ASN A 206 -6.01 -21.36 29.27
CA ASN A 206 -5.34 -22.48 29.93
C ASN A 206 -4.26 -23.09 29.02
N ASP A 207 -3.36 -23.87 29.61
CA ASP A 207 -2.27 -24.55 28.90
C ASP A 207 -2.82 -25.61 27.92
N PRO A 208 -2.60 -25.45 26.59
CA PRO A 208 -3.12 -26.37 25.59
C PRO A 208 -2.44 -27.75 25.61
N GLU A 209 -1.29 -27.93 26.29
CA GLU A 209 -0.65 -29.24 26.39
C GLU A 209 -1.38 -30.21 27.32
N LEU A 210 -2.29 -29.73 28.18
CA LEU A 210 -2.81 -30.52 29.27
C LEU A 210 -4.07 -31.35 28.96
N ASP A 211 -4.90 -31.00 27.96
CA ASP A 211 -6.10 -31.81 27.69
C ASP A 211 -6.85 -31.44 26.38
N TRP A 212 -6.34 -31.75 25.18
CA TRP A 212 -7.04 -31.43 23.91
C TRP A 212 -8.47 -31.99 23.79
N ASP A 213 -8.79 -33.06 24.52
CA ASP A 213 -10.09 -33.75 24.48
C ASP A 213 -11.14 -33.11 25.40
N ALA A 214 -10.74 -32.26 26.35
CA ALA A 214 -11.67 -31.52 27.23
C ALA A 214 -12.19 -30.19 26.64
N TRP A 215 -11.66 -29.76 25.50
CA TRP A 215 -12.07 -28.50 24.85
C TRP A 215 -13.30 -28.77 23.99
N GLY A 216 -14.48 -28.53 24.57
CA GLY A 216 -15.70 -28.34 23.80
C GLY A 216 -15.61 -27.14 22.84
N PRO A 217 -16.66 -26.85 22.06
CA PRO A 217 -16.68 -25.81 21.01
C PRO A 217 -16.47 -24.36 21.48
N ASP A 218 -16.24 -24.13 22.77
CA ASP A 218 -16.09 -22.81 23.38
C ASP A 218 -14.60 -22.42 23.45
N PHE A 219 -14.02 -22.11 22.30
CA PHE A 219 -12.74 -21.40 22.27
C PHE A 219 -12.90 -20.00 22.88
N GLY A 220 -11.84 -19.48 23.51
CA GLY A 220 -11.78 -18.06 23.91
C GLY A 220 -11.96 -17.12 22.70
N PRO A 221 -12.03 -15.80 22.94
CA PRO A 221 -12.18 -14.81 21.87
C PRO A 221 -11.24 -15.07 20.68
N GLN A 222 -11.79 -14.96 19.47
CA GLN A 222 -11.05 -15.05 18.21
C GLN A 222 -10.89 -13.66 17.61
N LYS A 223 -9.74 -13.39 17.00
CA LYS A 223 -9.53 -12.22 16.14
C LYS A 223 -8.60 -12.58 15.00
N MET A 224 -8.72 -11.87 13.88
CA MET A 224 -7.69 -11.90 12.85
C MET A 224 -6.65 -10.83 13.13
N GLU A 225 -5.38 -11.19 13.00
CA GLU A 225 -4.27 -10.23 13.04
C GLU A 225 -3.35 -10.42 11.84
N LEU A 226 -2.86 -9.31 11.30
CA LEU A 226 -1.78 -9.32 10.33
C LEU A 226 -0.47 -9.74 11.01
N GLU A 227 0.45 -10.25 10.21
CA GLU A 227 1.83 -10.48 10.66
C GLU A 227 2.46 -9.22 11.23
N ASP A 228 3.28 -9.37 12.28
CA ASP A 228 3.90 -8.22 12.94
C ASP A 228 4.96 -7.55 12.03
N ASP A 229 5.71 -8.37 11.30
CA ASP A 229 6.79 -7.94 10.41
C ASP A 229 6.28 -7.74 8.98
N ARG A 230 5.69 -6.57 8.75
CA ARG A 230 5.11 -6.13 7.47
C ARG A 230 6.14 -5.48 6.55
N GLN A 231 7.24 -6.19 6.28
CA GLN A 231 8.23 -5.68 5.34
C GLN A 231 7.66 -5.62 3.93
N ARG A 232 7.82 -4.48 3.26
CA ARG A 232 7.32 -4.28 1.89
C ARG A 232 8.28 -4.78 0.83
N VAL A 233 8.72 -6.00 0.99
CA VAL A 233 9.53 -6.66 -0.02
C VAL A 233 8.61 -7.17 -1.11
N ALA A 234 8.81 -6.68 -2.33
CA ALA A 234 8.11 -7.19 -3.50
C ALA A 234 8.45 -8.67 -3.69
N LEU A 235 7.43 -9.52 -3.62
CA LEU A 235 7.54 -10.96 -3.79
C LEU A 235 7.42 -11.32 -5.27
N SER A 236 8.20 -12.30 -5.70
CA SER A 236 7.90 -13.04 -6.92
C SER A 236 6.66 -13.92 -6.71
N CYS A 237 6.02 -14.39 -7.77
CA CYS A 237 4.95 -15.38 -7.66
C CYS A 237 5.38 -16.66 -6.91
N PRO A 238 6.57 -17.26 -7.14
CA PRO A 238 7.05 -18.37 -6.33
C PRO A 238 7.20 -18.04 -4.85
N ASP A 239 7.73 -16.86 -4.52
CA ASP A 239 7.90 -16.43 -3.12
C ASP A 239 6.54 -16.21 -2.46
N TYR A 240 5.58 -15.64 -3.19
CA TYR A 240 4.20 -15.50 -2.76
C TYR A 240 3.56 -16.87 -2.46
N ILE A 241 3.68 -17.85 -3.37
CA ILE A 241 3.19 -19.21 -3.16
C ILE A 241 3.76 -19.82 -1.87
N THR A 242 5.07 -19.67 -1.68
CA THR A 242 5.79 -20.18 -0.51
C THR A 242 5.37 -19.47 0.78
N LYS A 243 5.19 -18.14 0.75
CA LYS A 243 4.78 -17.34 1.90
C LYS A 243 3.45 -17.82 2.48
N PHE A 244 2.47 -18.10 1.62
CA PHE A 244 1.14 -18.57 2.01
C PHE A 244 1.01 -20.09 2.07
N ARG A 245 2.12 -20.83 1.92
CA ARG A 245 2.21 -22.29 2.05
C ARG A 245 1.29 -23.06 1.10
N TYR A 246 0.92 -22.49 -0.04
CA TYR A 246 0.04 -23.16 -0.98
C TYR A 246 0.65 -24.43 -1.57
N GLU A 247 1.98 -24.52 -1.58
CA GLU A 247 2.71 -25.68 -2.05
C GLU A 247 2.52 -26.93 -1.18
N LYS A 248 2.36 -26.75 0.13
CA LYS A 248 2.12 -27.85 1.07
C LYS A 248 0.73 -28.45 0.88
N ALA A 249 -0.20 -27.64 0.41
CA ALA A 249 -1.59 -28.02 0.24
C ALA A 249 -1.84 -28.79 -1.06
N GLU A 250 -0.90 -28.76 -2.03
CA GLU A 250 -1.07 -29.42 -3.33
C GLU A 250 0.11 -30.27 -3.83
N ASN A 251 1.25 -30.29 -3.12
CA ASN A 251 2.56 -30.76 -3.60
C ASN A 251 3.09 -29.89 -4.76
N MET A 252 4.26 -29.26 -4.58
CA MET A 252 4.87 -28.35 -5.56
C MET A 252 4.92 -28.90 -6.98
N GLU A 253 5.29 -30.17 -7.17
CA GLU A 253 5.41 -30.76 -8.51
C GLU A 253 4.06 -30.76 -9.22
N ARG A 254 2.99 -31.07 -8.49
CA ARG A 254 1.62 -31.02 -9.02
C ARG A 254 1.17 -29.59 -9.26
N PHE A 255 1.57 -28.65 -8.40
CA PHE A 255 1.30 -27.23 -8.60
C PHE A 255 1.92 -26.71 -9.90
N TYR A 256 3.20 -27.01 -10.18
CA TYR A 256 3.86 -26.63 -11.42
C TYR A 256 3.28 -27.29 -12.68
N VAL A 257 2.77 -28.51 -12.56
CA VAL A 257 2.08 -29.19 -13.68
C VAL A 257 0.75 -28.51 -14.00
N THR A 258 0.08 -27.98 -12.98
CA THR A 258 -1.27 -27.40 -13.09
C THR A 258 -1.26 -25.87 -13.20
N CYS A 259 -0.12 -25.21 -12.94
CA CYS A 259 0.12 -23.78 -13.11
C CYS A 259 1.44 -23.57 -13.86
N PRO A 260 1.50 -23.89 -15.17
CA PRO A 260 2.71 -23.68 -15.97
C PRO A 260 3.13 -22.20 -16.06
N GLU A 261 2.20 -21.28 -15.80
CA GLU A 261 2.43 -19.83 -15.76
C GLU A 261 3.52 -19.44 -14.77
N LEU A 262 3.63 -20.17 -13.65
CA LEU A 262 4.62 -19.89 -12.61
C LEU A 262 6.06 -19.98 -13.16
N LYS A 263 6.36 -20.98 -14.00
CA LYS A 263 7.68 -21.14 -14.64
C LYS A 263 8.01 -20.03 -15.64
N LEU A 264 6.98 -19.41 -16.23
CA LEU A 264 7.17 -18.30 -17.16
C LEU A 264 7.48 -17.01 -16.38
N LEU A 265 6.79 -16.80 -15.26
CA LEU A 265 7.00 -15.66 -14.38
C LEU A 265 8.32 -15.68 -13.61
N GLU A 266 8.92 -16.85 -13.37
CA GLU A 266 10.29 -16.97 -12.83
C GLU A 266 11.35 -16.24 -13.67
N LYS A 267 11.06 -16.01 -14.96
CA LYS A 267 11.96 -15.28 -15.88
C LYS A 267 11.66 -13.79 -15.95
N VAL A 268 10.55 -13.35 -15.37
CA VAL A 268 10.12 -11.95 -15.36
C VAL A 268 10.77 -11.27 -14.16
N PRO A 269 11.36 -10.07 -14.34
CA PRO A 269 12.01 -9.38 -13.23
C PRO A 269 10.99 -8.99 -12.15
N VAL A 270 11.38 -9.19 -10.90
CA VAL A 270 10.65 -8.67 -9.75
C VAL A 270 11.04 -7.21 -9.55
N VAL A 271 10.07 -6.32 -9.36
CA VAL A 271 10.32 -4.88 -9.13
C VAL A 271 10.97 -4.67 -7.77
N ASP A 272 11.77 -3.62 -7.64
CA ASP A 272 12.33 -3.22 -6.35
C ASP A 272 11.19 -2.73 -5.43
N ALA A 273 11.26 -3.06 -4.14
CA ALA A 273 10.38 -2.52 -3.10
C ALA A 273 10.30 -0.98 -3.13
N ARG A 274 11.38 -0.31 -3.56
CA ARG A 274 11.42 1.15 -3.75
C ARG A 274 10.37 1.66 -4.73
N VAL A 275 9.93 0.86 -5.70
CA VAL A 275 8.87 1.23 -6.63
C VAL A 275 7.57 1.54 -5.87
N PHE A 276 7.26 0.75 -4.84
CA PHE A 276 6.11 0.99 -3.97
C PHE A 276 6.28 2.30 -3.19
N ASN A 277 7.41 2.44 -2.50
CA ASN A 277 7.69 3.62 -1.66
C ASN A 277 7.68 4.91 -2.51
N GLU A 278 8.30 4.89 -3.70
CA GLU A 278 8.33 6.04 -4.62
C GLU A 278 6.95 6.35 -5.20
N ALA A 279 6.16 5.33 -5.56
CA ALA A 279 4.78 5.52 -6.02
C ALA A 279 3.91 6.13 -4.91
N LEU A 280 4.03 5.64 -3.68
CA LEU A 280 3.31 6.17 -2.51
C LEU A 280 3.74 7.62 -2.23
N ARG A 281 5.04 7.93 -2.25
CA ARG A 281 5.56 9.31 -2.11
C ARG A 281 4.97 10.25 -3.17
N SER A 282 4.78 9.77 -4.39
CA SER A 282 4.26 10.59 -5.49
C SER A 282 2.80 11.03 -5.27
N ILE A 283 2.00 10.22 -4.58
CA ILE A 283 0.59 10.51 -4.28
C ILE A 283 0.40 11.10 -2.87
N LEU A 284 1.41 11.00 -2.01
CA LEU A 284 1.36 11.42 -0.61
C LEU A 284 1.04 12.92 -0.41
N PRO A 285 1.59 13.88 -1.20
CA PRO A 285 1.25 15.29 -1.04
C PRO A 285 -0.25 15.57 -1.15
N GLU A 286 -0.95 14.76 -1.92
CA GLU A 286 -2.40 14.88 -2.13
C GLU A 286 -3.17 14.21 -1.00
N MET A 287 -2.74 13.02 -0.56
CA MET A 287 -3.27 12.40 0.66
C MET A 287 -3.22 13.33 1.87
N LEU A 288 -2.12 14.06 1.98
CA LEU A 288 -1.86 15.01 3.05
C LEU A 288 -2.76 16.26 3.02
N ARG A 289 -3.43 16.53 1.90
CA ARG A 289 -4.39 17.64 1.81
C ARG A 289 -5.79 17.26 2.25
N TYR A 290 -6.15 15.97 2.20
CA TYR A 290 -7.50 15.49 2.50
C TYR A 290 -7.62 14.78 3.84
N SER A 291 -6.53 14.23 4.38
CA SER A 291 -6.55 13.63 5.70
C SER A 291 -6.42 14.69 6.79
N SER A 292 -7.29 14.60 7.80
CA SER A 292 -7.28 15.46 8.98
C SER A 292 -6.72 14.78 10.22
N THR A 293 -6.35 13.49 10.13
CA THR A 293 -5.88 12.69 11.28
C THR A 293 -4.36 12.56 11.27
N PRO A 294 -3.63 13.22 12.19
CA PRO A 294 -2.17 13.19 12.22
C PRO A 294 -1.58 11.78 12.31
N GLY A 295 -2.22 10.86 13.04
CA GLY A 295 -1.75 9.48 13.17
C GLY A 295 -1.77 8.69 11.85
N VAL A 296 -2.81 8.87 11.03
CA VAL A 296 -2.88 8.22 9.70
C VAL A 296 -1.84 8.83 8.76
N LEU A 297 -1.61 10.14 8.86
CA LEU A 297 -0.60 10.82 8.08
C LEU A 297 0.82 10.42 8.46
N GLY A 298 1.08 10.29 9.77
CA GLY A 298 2.35 9.81 10.28
C GLY A 298 2.64 8.39 9.80
N GLN A 299 1.63 7.51 9.87
CA GLN A 299 1.72 6.19 9.27
C GLN A 299 2.05 6.28 7.79
N LEU A 300 1.28 7.01 6.99
CA LEU A 300 1.54 7.15 5.55
C LEU A 300 2.93 7.68 5.20
N LEU A 301 3.46 8.62 6.00
CA LEU A 301 4.83 9.09 5.85
C LEU A 301 5.84 7.99 6.18
N GLY A 302 5.66 7.30 7.30
CA GLY A 302 6.51 6.17 7.66
C GLY A 302 6.52 5.11 6.58
N LEU A 303 5.33 4.79 6.09
CA LEU A 303 5.12 3.88 4.99
C LEU A 303 5.78 4.35 3.68
N ALA A 304 5.68 5.63 3.34
CA ALA A 304 6.28 6.17 2.12
C ALA A 304 7.81 6.21 2.19
N PHE A 305 8.38 6.47 3.37
CA PHE A 305 9.82 6.67 3.57
C PHE A 305 10.54 5.47 4.21
N ASP A 306 9.88 4.31 4.31
CA ASP A 306 10.46 3.07 4.80
C ASP A 306 11.79 2.72 4.09
N GLY A 307 12.80 2.37 4.89
CA GLY A 307 14.15 2.05 4.42
C GLY A 307 14.97 3.22 3.87
N CYS A 308 14.50 4.48 3.98
CA CYS A 308 15.30 5.65 3.62
C CYS A 308 16.11 6.20 4.79
N GLU A 309 17.36 6.59 4.52
CA GLU A 309 18.17 7.33 5.48
C GLU A 309 17.83 8.83 5.50
N HIS A 310 17.18 9.33 4.44
CA HIS A 310 16.80 10.73 4.27
C HIS A 310 15.29 10.89 4.09
N LEU A 311 14.66 11.63 5.00
CA LEU A 311 13.25 11.99 4.98
C LEU A 311 13.09 13.38 4.34
N ASP A 312 12.81 13.40 3.03
CA ASP A 312 12.56 14.65 2.29
C ASP A 312 11.10 15.08 2.41
N MET A 313 10.85 16.15 3.15
CA MET A 313 9.53 16.69 3.41
C MET A 313 9.30 18.07 2.81
N VAL A 314 10.15 18.50 1.89
CA VAL A 314 10.11 19.86 1.33
C VAL A 314 8.79 20.14 0.59
N ASP A 315 8.20 19.13 -0.03
CA ASP A 315 6.95 19.29 -0.80
C ASP A 315 5.69 19.27 0.08
N PHE A 316 5.78 18.83 1.34
CA PHE A 316 4.64 18.66 2.25
C PHE A 316 4.35 19.90 3.08
N LYS A 317 3.96 20.98 2.40
CA LYS A 317 3.76 22.32 2.98
C LYS A 317 2.64 22.42 4.03
N SER A 318 1.78 21.41 4.13
CA SER A 318 0.61 21.37 5.03
C SER A 318 0.72 20.34 6.16
N LEU A 319 1.89 19.69 6.33
CA LEU A 319 2.08 18.75 7.42
C LEU A 319 2.07 19.45 8.77
N SER A 320 1.38 18.84 9.74
CA SER A 320 1.42 19.29 11.12
C SER A 320 2.59 18.68 11.88
N ALA A 321 3.01 19.32 12.98
CA ALA A 321 4.05 18.78 13.86
C ALA A 321 3.67 17.39 14.40
N GLU A 322 2.40 17.19 14.76
CA GLU A 322 1.89 15.91 15.28
C GLU A 322 1.91 14.80 14.22
N ALA A 323 1.76 15.15 12.94
CA ALA A 323 1.86 14.17 11.86
C ALA A 323 3.32 13.77 11.61
N VAL A 324 4.27 14.70 11.79
CA VAL A 324 5.71 14.38 11.76
C VAL A 324 6.10 13.54 12.96
N ASP A 325 5.66 13.91 14.15
CA ASP A 325 5.85 13.18 15.41
C ASP A 325 5.35 11.75 15.27
N ALA A 326 4.08 11.59 14.85
CA ALA A 326 3.49 10.29 14.59
C ALA A 326 4.22 9.50 13.49
N ALA A 327 4.89 10.16 12.53
CA ALA A 327 5.71 9.49 11.53
C ALA A 327 7.02 8.98 12.13
N LEU A 328 7.71 9.81 12.90
CA LEU A 328 9.00 9.49 13.49
C LEU A 328 8.89 8.42 14.59
N ASP A 329 7.72 8.30 15.21
CA ASP A 329 7.39 7.20 16.12
C ASP A 329 7.15 5.86 15.42
N THR A 330 7.03 5.83 14.09
CA THR A 330 6.87 4.59 13.33
C THR A 330 8.18 3.82 13.25
N LYS A 331 8.10 2.48 13.29
CA LYS A 331 9.27 1.61 13.17
C LYS A 331 9.94 1.74 11.80
N GLU A 332 9.16 2.08 10.77
CA GLU A 332 9.56 2.24 9.38
C GLU A 332 10.57 3.39 9.21
N LEU A 333 10.52 4.42 10.06
CA LEU A 333 11.48 5.54 10.04
C LEU A 333 12.61 5.43 11.06
N GLY A 334 12.74 4.29 11.74
CA GLY A 334 13.80 4.08 12.74
C GLY A 334 15.22 4.24 12.18
N GLY A 335 15.41 4.07 10.86
CA GLY A 335 16.70 4.23 10.17
C GLY A 335 16.98 5.63 9.60
N VAL A 336 16.06 6.59 9.74
CA VAL A 336 16.23 7.95 9.21
C VAL A 336 17.30 8.70 10.02
N LYS A 337 18.29 9.24 9.31
CA LYS A 337 19.38 10.06 9.86
C LYS A 337 19.30 11.51 9.44
N GLU A 338 18.60 11.78 8.37
CA GLU A 338 18.53 13.11 7.78
C GLU A 338 17.09 13.50 7.49
N ILE A 339 16.75 14.77 7.71
CA ILE A 339 15.42 15.31 7.40
C ILE A 339 15.54 16.64 6.68
N SER A 340 14.76 16.81 5.60
CA SER A 340 14.63 18.08 4.88
C SER A 340 13.23 18.65 5.05
N LEU A 341 13.12 19.87 5.56
CA LEU A 341 11.86 20.56 5.83
C LEU A 341 11.72 21.79 4.96
N SER A 342 10.49 22.13 4.56
CA SER A 342 10.24 23.41 3.91
C SER A 342 10.17 24.55 4.92
N ALA A 343 10.79 25.70 4.62
CA ALA A 343 10.65 26.91 5.43
C ALA A 343 9.19 27.38 5.53
N LYS A 344 8.33 26.99 4.59
CA LYS A 344 6.89 27.32 4.60
C LYS A 344 6.14 26.54 5.69
N MET A 345 6.55 25.30 5.96
CA MET A 345 6.01 24.47 7.05
C MET A 345 6.24 25.11 8.42
N LEU A 346 7.35 25.85 8.57
CA LEU A 346 7.69 26.60 9.78
C LEU A 346 6.87 27.90 9.95
N ASN A 347 6.07 28.28 8.94
CA ASN A 347 5.42 29.59 8.87
C ASN A 347 3.90 29.58 9.12
N THR A 348 3.28 28.43 9.39
CA THR A 348 1.86 28.34 9.70
C THR A 348 1.57 28.90 11.10
N THR A 349 1.57 30.22 11.25
CA THR A 349 1.17 30.95 12.46
C THR A 349 -0.35 31.15 12.56
N GLY A 350 -1.15 30.20 12.05
CA GLY A 350 -2.60 30.38 11.85
C GLY A 350 -3.45 29.30 12.47
N THR A 351 -4.00 29.59 13.66
CA THR A 351 -5.24 29.02 14.24
C THR A 351 -5.35 27.53 14.59
N SER A 352 -4.34 26.69 14.35
CA SER A 352 -4.26 25.36 14.98
C SER A 352 -3.06 25.32 15.92
N ASN A 353 -3.13 24.54 17.01
CA ASN A 353 -2.16 24.48 18.10
C ASN A 353 -0.75 23.95 17.69
N ASN A 354 -0.45 23.89 16.40
CA ASN A 354 0.69 23.18 15.82
C ASN A 354 1.78 24.22 15.52
N THR A 355 2.47 24.67 16.58
CA THR A 355 3.51 25.70 16.50
C THR A 355 4.85 25.09 16.06
N PRO A 356 5.75 25.88 15.43
CA PRO A 356 7.12 25.46 15.13
C PRO A 356 7.89 24.93 16.35
N ALA A 357 7.55 25.41 17.55
CA ALA A 357 8.09 24.93 18.83
C ALA A 357 7.84 23.43 19.05
N ASN A 358 6.62 22.93 18.76
CA ASN A 358 6.28 21.51 18.90
C ASN A 358 7.11 20.64 17.96
N LEU A 359 7.33 21.10 16.71
CA LEU A 359 8.16 20.38 15.76
C LEU A 359 9.63 20.35 16.20
N ALA A 360 10.13 21.45 16.78
CA ALA A 360 11.47 21.48 17.34
C ALA A 360 11.62 20.56 18.55
N ASP A 361 10.59 20.46 19.40
CA ASP A 361 10.56 19.52 20.54
C ASP A 361 10.57 18.06 20.06
N THR A 362 9.71 17.71 19.09
CA THR A 362 9.70 16.37 18.45
C THR A 362 11.07 16.02 17.88
N LEU A 363 11.66 16.91 17.06
CA LEU A 363 12.95 16.62 16.42
C LEU A 363 14.11 16.54 17.43
N ALA A 364 14.08 17.33 18.51
CA ALA A 364 15.08 17.24 19.57
C ALA A 364 15.00 15.91 20.35
N GLN A 365 13.83 15.27 20.41
CA GLN A 365 13.65 13.97 21.05
C GLN A 365 14.10 12.80 20.16
N CYS A 366 14.26 13.01 18.85
CA CYS A 366 14.70 11.99 17.91
C CYS A 366 16.22 11.79 17.96
N SER A 367 16.67 10.78 18.72
CA SER A 367 18.11 10.46 18.86
C SER A 367 18.80 10.00 17.57
N ASN A 368 18.02 9.59 16.56
CA ASN A 368 18.54 8.99 15.34
C ASN A 368 18.82 10.04 14.24
N ILE A 369 18.27 11.25 14.35
CA ILE A 369 18.43 12.31 13.35
C ILE A 369 19.74 13.06 13.61
N GLU A 370 20.65 12.97 12.65
CA GLU A 370 21.97 13.60 12.66
C GLU A 370 21.97 14.95 11.93
N ASN A 371 21.23 15.06 10.82
CA ASN A 371 21.23 16.26 9.97
C ASN A 371 19.81 16.78 9.71
N ILE A 372 19.64 18.09 9.87
CA ILE A 372 18.36 18.79 9.67
C ILE A 372 18.57 19.92 8.66
N TYR A 373 17.89 19.81 7.52
CA TYR A 373 17.96 20.78 6.44
C TYR A 373 16.65 21.58 6.36
N VAL A 374 16.75 22.91 6.26
CA VAL A 374 15.60 23.79 6.05
C VAL A 374 15.70 24.46 4.69
N MET A 375 14.80 24.09 3.79
CA MET A 375 14.80 24.52 2.40
C MET A 375 13.89 25.74 2.20
N CYS A 376 14.46 26.83 1.70
CA CYS A 376 13.72 28.02 1.30
C CYS A 376 13.45 27.99 -0.21
N GLU A 377 12.18 28.05 -0.61
CA GLU A 377 11.83 28.22 -2.03
C GLU A 377 12.42 29.52 -2.60
N PRO A 378 12.85 29.53 -3.87
CA PRO A 378 13.27 30.76 -4.54
C PRO A 378 12.08 31.71 -4.70
N GLU A 379 12.08 32.81 -3.94
CA GLU A 379 11.04 33.83 -4.02
C GLU A 379 11.44 35.03 -4.88
N LEU A 380 10.48 35.55 -5.65
CA LEU A 380 10.58 36.84 -6.32
C LEU A 380 10.35 37.96 -5.28
N GLY A 381 11.44 38.48 -4.72
CA GLY A 381 11.43 39.64 -3.82
C GLY A 381 12.40 39.51 -2.63
N ARG A 382 13.25 40.51 -2.42
CA ARG A 382 14.32 40.48 -1.41
C ARG A 382 13.79 40.39 0.02
N ASP A 383 12.73 41.13 0.34
CA ASP A 383 12.25 41.26 1.72
C ASP A 383 11.52 40.01 2.23
N ARG A 384 10.73 39.36 1.37
CA ARG A 384 10.05 38.10 1.73
C ARG A 384 11.05 36.95 1.89
N ARG A 385 12.07 36.89 1.03
CA ARG A 385 13.18 35.94 1.16
C ARG A 385 13.92 36.11 2.49
N LEU A 386 14.27 37.34 2.87
CA LEU A 386 14.95 37.62 4.13
C LEU A 386 14.10 37.26 5.35
N ALA A 387 12.78 37.51 5.31
CA ALA A 387 11.87 37.13 6.38
C ALA A 387 11.82 35.60 6.60
N LYS A 388 11.69 34.82 5.53
CA LYS A 388 11.69 33.34 5.59
C LYS A 388 13.03 32.77 6.05
N GLN A 389 14.13 33.34 5.59
CA GLN A 389 15.48 32.96 6.03
C GLN A 389 15.66 33.21 7.52
N ARG A 390 15.21 34.37 8.02
CA ARG A 390 15.28 34.69 9.45
C ARG A 390 14.48 33.71 10.30
N GLN A 391 13.25 33.36 9.88
CA GLN A 391 12.44 32.35 10.57
C GLN A 391 13.08 30.96 10.57
N SER A 392 13.71 30.56 9.47
CA SER A 392 14.46 29.30 9.39
C SER A 392 15.63 29.30 10.37
N ILE A 393 16.35 30.43 10.50
CA ILE A 393 17.43 30.61 11.46
C ILE A 393 16.90 30.56 12.90
N ASP A 394 15.79 31.25 13.19
CA ASP A 394 15.18 31.28 14.52
C ASP A 394 14.71 29.87 14.95
N PHE A 395 14.11 29.10 14.04
CA PHE A 395 13.74 27.70 14.26
C PHE A 395 14.96 26.83 14.55
N LEU A 396 16.02 26.93 13.74
CA LEU A 396 17.25 26.17 13.96
C LEU A 396 17.93 26.56 15.27
N ALA A 397 17.89 27.84 15.66
CA ALA A 397 18.42 28.29 16.95
C ALA A 397 17.61 27.74 18.13
N GLU A 398 16.28 27.68 18.03
CA GLU A 398 15.42 27.05 19.03
C GLU A 398 15.72 25.56 19.15
N LEU A 399 15.81 24.85 18.02
CA LEU A 399 16.12 23.42 17.98
C LEU A 399 17.49 23.11 18.61
N LEU A 400 18.52 23.89 18.25
CA LEU A 400 19.86 23.76 18.83
C LEU A 400 19.91 24.08 20.34
N SER A 401 18.92 24.80 20.88
CA SER A 401 18.84 25.04 22.33
C SER A 401 18.25 23.86 23.10
N LYS A 402 17.61 22.92 22.39
CA LYS A 402 16.90 21.76 22.94
C LYS A 402 17.68 20.44 22.77
N MET A 403 18.58 20.38 21.78
CA MET A 403 19.56 19.30 21.58
C MET A 403 20.79 19.51 22.47
#